data_AF-A0AAE0QH72-F1
#
_entry.id   AF-A0AAE0QH72-F1
#
_cell.length_a   1.000
_cell.length_b   1.000
_cell.length_c   1.000
_cell.angle_alpha   90.00
_cell.angle_beta   90.00
_cell.angle_gamma   90.00
#
_symmetry.space_group_name_H-M   'P 1'
#
loop_
_entity.id
_entity.type
_entity.pdbx_description
1 polymer ?
#
loop_
_entity_poly.entity_id
_entity_poly.type
_entity_poly.pdbx_seq_one_letter_code
_entity_poly.pdbx_strand_id
1 'polypeptide(L)'
;VATPIRVVNPNAPESRQQAILVATKEARHYKERRMVFPTPPLQLLNQLTALAHAEKFLVNEGIPTPTHQQCLGKLVVPFGHYVNAPFHWLVSNDVGYMKYIIDKHRAEVKNKHKNAVIENQWVKEYLTEYAVSFPSLHSP
;
A
#
# COMPACT_ATOMS: atom_id res chain seq x y z
N VAL A 1 -11.95 14.69 8.74
CA VAL A 1 -12.18 13.51 9.61
C VAL A 1 -12.05 12.26 8.75
N ALA A 2 -11.11 11.36 9.03
CA ALA A 2 -10.98 10.10 8.28
C ALA A 2 -12.01 9.11 8.83
N THR A 3 -12.89 8.59 7.98
CA THR A 3 -13.90 7.62 8.39
C THR A 3 -13.21 6.32 8.78
N PRO A 4 -13.37 5.83 10.03
CA PRO A 4 -12.76 4.58 10.45
C PRO A 4 -13.30 3.42 9.63
N ILE A 5 -12.41 2.62 9.03
CA ILE A 5 -12.77 1.38 8.36
C ILE A 5 -12.89 0.31 9.44
N ARG A 6 -14.12 -0.19 9.66
CA ARG A 6 -14.38 -1.31 10.57
C ARG A 6 -14.04 -2.63 9.87
N VAL A 7 -13.07 -3.36 10.39
CA VAL A 7 -12.79 -4.74 9.98
C VAL A 7 -13.64 -5.64 10.87
N VAL A 8 -14.71 -6.22 10.31
CA VAL A 8 -15.58 -7.14 11.04
C VAL A 8 -15.09 -8.56 10.79
N ASN A 9 -14.59 -9.23 11.82
CA ASN A 9 -14.37 -10.68 11.80
C ASN A 9 -15.56 -11.36 12.48
N PRO A 10 -16.47 -12.00 11.72
CA PRO A 10 -17.67 -12.63 12.29
C PRO A 10 -17.36 -13.79 13.24
N ASN A 11 -16.15 -14.35 13.19
CA ASN A 11 -15.70 -15.48 14.01
C ASN A 11 -14.91 -15.06 15.24
N ALA A 12 -14.63 -13.76 15.43
CA ALA A 12 -13.95 -13.27 16.62
C ALA A 12 -14.95 -13.09 17.78
N PRO A 13 -14.55 -13.31 19.05
CA PRO A 13 -15.37 -12.93 20.22
C PRO A 13 -15.74 -11.44 20.15
N GLU A 14 -16.93 -11.04 20.59
CA GLU A 14 -17.41 -9.63 20.52
C GLU A 14 -16.40 -8.62 21.09
N SER A 15 -15.67 -8.98 22.15
CA SER A 15 -14.60 -8.19 22.76
C SER A 15 -13.38 -7.96 21.85
N ARG A 16 -13.25 -8.73 20.77
CA ARG A 16 -12.18 -8.67 19.75
C ARG A 16 -12.69 -8.27 18.37
N GLN A 17 -13.99 -8.06 18.19
CA GLN A 17 -14.60 -7.65 16.91
C GLN A 17 -14.41 -6.16 16.58
N GLN A 18 -13.64 -5.41 17.37
CA GLN A 18 -13.65 -3.95 17.34
C GLN A 18 -12.26 -3.32 17.17
N ALA A 19 -11.38 -3.94 16.38
CA ALA A 19 -10.17 -3.25 15.95
C ALA A 19 -10.55 -2.15 14.95
N ILE A 20 -10.51 -0.89 15.40
CA ILE A 20 -10.65 0.27 14.52
C ILE A 20 -9.28 0.56 13.91
N LEU A 21 -9.16 0.46 12.58
CA LEU A 21 -7.97 0.95 11.89
C LEU A 21 -7.95 2.47 11.95
N VAL A 22 -6.97 3.02 12.66
CA VAL A 22 -6.75 4.46 12.79
C VAL A 22 -5.36 4.79 12.26
N ALA A 23 -5.29 5.82 11.42
CA ALA A 23 -4.03 6.37 10.94
C ALA A 23 -3.14 6.82 12.13
N THR A 24 -1.84 6.64 12.00
CA THR A 24 -0.86 7.08 13.01
C THR A 24 -0.87 8.59 13.17
N LYS A 25 -0.20 9.10 14.22
CA LYS A 25 0.02 10.55 14.36
C LYS A 25 0.77 11.12 13.16
N GLU A 26 1.71 10.36 12.60
CA GLU A 26 2.49 10.75 11.42
C GLU A 26 1.61 10.88 10.17
N ALA A 27 0.77 9.87 9.86
CA ALA A 27 -0.16 9.94 8.74
C ALA A 27 -1.16 11.11 8.87
N ARG A 28 -1.67 11.34 10.08
CA ARG A 28 -2.54 12.50 10.37
C ARG A 28 -1.80 13.81 10.15
N HIS A 29 -0.56 13.92 10.61
CA HIS A 29 0.27 15.10 10.39
C HIS A 29 0.50 15.39 8.91
N TYR A 30 0.84 14.35 8.13
CA TYR A 30 0.98 14.44 6.67
C TYR A 30 -0.29 15.01 6.03
N LYS A 31 -1.45 14.50 6.44
CA LYS A 31 -2.75 14.94 5.91
C LYS A 31 -3.12 16.37 6.34
N GLU A 32 -2.98 16.70 7.62
CA GLU A 32 -3.36 18.00 8.18
C GLU A 32 -2.49 19.12 7.62
N ARG A 33 -1.19 18.87 7.44
CA ARG A 33 -0.24 19.84 6.89
C ARG A 33 -0.11 19.79 5.37
N ARG A 34 -0.87 18.93 4.69
CA ARG A 34 -0.78 18.70 3.24
C ARG A 34 0.66 18.46 2.77
N MET A 35 1.40 17.68 3.55
CA MET A 35 2.76 17.31 3.21
C MET A 35 2.75 16.37 2.01
N VAL A 36 3.78 16.50 1.19
CA VAL A 36 3.98 15.72 -0.03
C VAL A 36 5.32 15.00 0.09
N PHE A 37 5.35 13.70 -0.24
CA PHE A 37 6.62 12.99 -0.32
C PHE A 37 7.44 13.53 -1.50
N PRO A 38 8.77 13.56 -1.39
CA PRO A 38 9.62 14.01 -2.47
C PRO A 38 9.34 13.20 -3.74
N THR A 39 9.53 13.84 -4.89
CA THR A 39 9.37 13.17 -6.19
C THR A 39 10.37 12.00 -6.28
N PRO A 40 9.90 10.77 -6.53
CA PRO A 40 10.77 9.61 -6.61
C PRO A 40 11.54 9.60 -7.94
N PRO A 41 12.60 8.80 -8.05
CA PRO A 41 13.24 8.50 -9.33
C PRO A 41 12.21 7.99 -10.35
N LEU A 42 12.32 8.45 -11.60
CA LEU A 42 11.41 8.06 -12.69
C LEU A 42 11.34 6.54 -12.90
N GLN A 43 12.41 5.83 -12.55
CA GLN A 43 12.48 4.38 -12.64
C GLN A 43 11.48 3.70 -11.70
N LEU A 44 11.17 4.28 -10.54
CA LEU A 44 10.14 3.77 -9.62
C LEU A 44 8.71 4.06 -10.11
N LEU A 45 8.55 4.92 -11.10
CA LEU A 45 7.25 5.28 -11.70
C LEU A 45 6.95 4.48 -12.97
N ASN A 46 7.81 3.55 -13.36
CA ASN A 46 7.66 2.73 -14.55
C ASN A 46 7.65 1.24 -14.20
N GLN A 47 6.59 0.55 -14.61
CA GLN A 47 6.37 -0.88 -14.33
C GLN A 47 7.55 -1.77 -14.68
N LEU A 48 8.23 -1.51 -15.80
CA LEU A 48 9.32 -2.35 -16.29
C LEU A 48 10.61 -2.18 -15.49
N THR A 49 10.79 -1.03 -14.81
CA THR A 49 12.05 -0.69 -14.13
C THR A 49 11.93 -0.61 -12.62
N ALA A 50 10.72 -0.52 -12.09
CA ALA A 50 10.48 -0.18 -10.69
C ALA A 50 11.10 -1.20 -9.72
N LEU A 51 10.88 -2.50 -9.94
CA LEU A 51 11.43 -3.55 -9.08
C LEU A 51 12.96 -3.62 -9.13
N ALA A 52 13.54 -3.59 -10.33
CA ALA A 52 15.00 -3.62 -10.50
C ALA A 52 15.68 -2.40 -9.86
N HIS A 53 15.02 -1.24 -9.90
CA HIS A 53 15.52 -0.03 -9.24
C HIS A 53 15.38 -0.11 -7.71
N ALA A 54 14.26 -0.64 -7.21
CA ALA A 54 14.06 -0.88 -5.78
C ALA A 54 15.11 -1.84 -5.20
N GLU A 55 15.41 -2.92 -5.93
CA GLU A 55 16.46 -3.87 -5.57
C GLU A 55 17.83 -3.18 -5.46
N LYS A 56 18.23 -2.42 -6.49
CA LYS A 56 19.49 -1.64 -6.47
C LYS A 56 19.54 -0.68 -5.28
N PHE A 57 18.42 -0.04 -4.96
CA PHE A 57 18.33 0.87 -3.83
C PHE A 57 18.60 0.14 -2.50
N LEU A 58 17.99 -1.02 -2.31
CA LEU A 58 18.16 -1.87 -1.12
C LEU A 58 19.58 -2.42 -1.00
N VAL A 59 20.19 -2.82 -2.12
CA VAL A 59 21.61 -3.24 -2.16
C VAL A 59 22.52 -2.11 -1.71
N ASN A 60 22.28 -0.88 -2.20
CA ASN A 60 23.05 0.29 -1.79
C ASN A 60 22.81 0.69 -0.32
N GLU A 61 21.65 0.36 0.25
CA GLU A 61 21.35 0.50 1.68
C GLU A 61 21.96 -0.61 2.56
N GLY A 62 22.68 -1.56 1.97
CA GLY A 62 23.38 -2.62 2.69
C GLY A 62 22.61 -3.94 2.82
N ILE A 63 21.54 -4.14 2.05
CA ILE A 63 20.84 -5.44 1.94
C ILE A 63 21.34 -6.16 0.67
N PRO A 64 22.34 -7.05 0.77
CA PRO A 64 23.01 -7.61 -0.41
C PRO A 64 22.09 -8.48 -1.28
N THR A 65 21.09 -9.14 -0.68
CA THR A 65 20.12 -9.97 -1.39
C THR A 65 18.71 -9.60 -0.94
N PRO A 66 18.14 -8.50 -1.49
CA PRO A 66 16.80 -8.06 -1.12
C PRO A 66 15.74 -9.09 -1.51
N THR A 67 14.79 -9.37 -0.60
CA THR A 67 13.64 -10.21 -0.93
C THR A 67 12.66 -9.46 -1.83
N HIS A 68 11.83 -10.19 -2.58
CA HIS A 68 10.80 -9.58 -3.41
C HIS A 68 9.87 -8.65 -2.60
N GLN A 69 9.49 -9.07 -1.39
CA GLN A 69 8.69 -8.25 -0.46
C GLN A 69 9.40 -6.95 -0.06
N GLN A 70 10.72 -6.99 0.19
CA GLN A 70 11.48 -5.78 0.50
C GLN A 70 11.51 -4.82 -0.70
N CYS A 71 11.69 -5.35 -1.92
CA CYS A 71 11.63 -4.56 -3.15
C CYS A 71 10.24 -3.92 -3.35
N LEU A 72 9.16 -4.68 -3.17
CA LEU A 72 7.79 -4.16 -3.23
C LEU A 72 7.57 -3.04 -2.20
N GLY A 73 8.11 -3.19 -0.99
CA GLY A 73 8.01 -2.19 0.07
C GLY A 73 8.56 -0.82 -0.33
N LYS A 74 9.58 -0.77 -1.22
CA LYS A 74 10.20 0.46 -1.72
C LYS A 74 9.45 1.11 -2.88
N LEU A 75 8.51 0.41 -3.51
CA LEU A 75 7.66 1.01 -4.54
C LEU A 75 6.78 2.11 -3.93
N VAL A 76 6.36 3.05 -4.75
CA VAL A 76 5.63 4.24 -4.31
C VAL A 76 4.22 4.31 -4.89
N VAL A 77 3.30 5.00 -4.21
CA VAL A 77 1.96 5.29 -4.74
C VAL A 77 1.97 6.66 -5.43
N PRO A 78 1.89 6.76 -6.77
CA PRO A 78 2.01 8.04 -7.49
C PRO A 78 0.71 8.85 -7.53
N PHE A 79 -0.26 8.55 -6.66
CA PHE A 79 -1.59 9.16 -6.67
C PHE A 79 -2.21 9.30 -5.28
N GLY A 80 -3.29 10.08 -5.19
CA GLY A 80 -4.11 10.20 -4.00
C GLY A 80 -3.46 10.99 -2.86
N HIS A 81 -3.90 10.73 -1.63
CA HIS A 81 -3.56 11.55 -0.46
C HIS A 81 -2.10 11.45 -0.02
N TYR A 82 -1.47 10.30 -0.22
CA TYR A 82 -0.07 10.06 0.11
C TYR A 82 0.73 9.85 -1.17
N VAL A 83 0.65 10.82 -2.08
CA VAL A 83 1.38 10.78 -3.36
C VAL A 83 2.88 10.64 -3.08
N ASN A 84 3.52 9.74 -3.82
CA ASN A 84 4.91 9.32 -3.71
C ASN A 84 5.28 8.60 -2.41
N ALA A 85 4.32 8.25 -1.55
CA ALA A 85 4.61 7.49 -0.35
C ALA A 85 5.05 6.05 -0.69
N PRO A 86 6.13 5.54 -0.07
CA PRO A 86 6.51 4.14 -0.18
C PRO A 86 5.43 3.21 0.38
N PHE A 87 5.31 2.01 -0.18
CA PHE A 87 4.36 1.01 0.29
C PHE A 87 4.60 0.64 1.75
N HIS A 88 5.86 0.49 2.16
CA HIS A 88 6.20 0.18 3.56
C HIS A 88 5.73 1.28 4.53
N TRP A 89 5.70 2.55 4.08
CA TRP A 89 5.22 3.65 4.89
C TRP A 89 3.71 3.56 5.10
N LEU A 90 2.95 3.22 4.05
CA LEU A 90 1.49 3.03 4.16
C LEU A 90 1.12 1.91 5.13
N VAL A 91 1.82 0.77 5.07
CA VAL A 91 1.61 -0.33 6.01
C VAL A 91 1.88 0.11 7.45
N SER A 92 2.90 0.95 7.66
CA SER A 92 3.29 1.39 9.00
C SER A 92 2.40 2.51 9.55
N ASN A 93 1.79 3.32 8.67
CA ASN A 93 1.17 4.57 9.07
C ASN A 93 -0.34 4.69 8.79
N ASP A 94 -0.84 4.04 7.73
CA ASP A 94 -2.25 4.11 7.36
C ASP A 94 -2.70 2.86 6.57
N VAL A 95 -2.75 1.71 7.26
CA VAL A 95 -3.26 0.45 6.70
C VAL A 95 -4.70 0.58 6.19
N GLY A 96 -5.49 1.47 6.80
CA GLY A 96 -6.85 1.77 6.35
C GLY A 96 -6.87 2.36 4.94
N TYR A 97 -6.01 3.32 4.66
CA TYR A 97 -5.88 3.90 3.33
C TYR A 97 -5.32 2.90 2.30
N MET A 98 -4.33 2.10 2.68
CA MET A 98 -3.83 1.01 1.82
C MET A 98 -4.95 0.02 1.46
N LYS A 99 -5.73 -0.43 2.46
CA LYS A 99 -6.88 -1.29 2.25
C LYS A 99 -7.92 -0.66 1.33
N TYR A 100 -8.20 0.63 1.49
CA TYR A 100 -9.11 1.37 0.61
C TYR A 100 -8.65 1.33 -0.86
N ILE A 101 -7.35 1.52 -1.14
CA ILE A 101 -6.81 1.43 -2.51
C ILE A 101 -7.05 0.03 -3.09
N ILE A 102 -6.73 -1.01 -2.32
CA ILE A 102 -6.86 -2.42 -2.74
C ILE A 102 -8.33 -2.79 -2.99
N ASP A 103 -9.24 -2.42 -2.09
CA ASP A 103 -10.67 -2.70 -2.23
C ASP A 103 -11.25 -1.97 -3.45
N LYS A 104 -10.87 -0.71 -3.68
CA LYS A 104 -11.22 0.04 -4.88
C LYS A 104 -10.72 -0.63 -6.14
N HIS A 105 -9.47 -1.08 -6.16
CA HIS A 105 -8.90 -1.80 -7.29
C HIS A 105 -9.65 -3.09 -7.60
N ARG A 106 -9.99 -3.89 -6.58
CA ARG A 106 -10.80 -5.11 -6.74
C ARG A 106 -12.17 -4.80 -7.35
N ALA A 107 -12.81 -3.71 -6.94
CA ALA A 107 -14.08 -3.27 -7.51
C ALA A 107 -13.92 -2.81 -8.97
N GLU A 108 -12.86 -2.07 -9.31
CA GLU A 108 -12.53 -1.67 -10.69
C GLU A 108 -12.34 -2.89 -11.61
N VAL A 109 -11.58 -3.89 -11.14
CA VAL A 109 -11.35 -5.15 -11.88
C VAL A 109 -12.66 -5.93 -12.07
N LYS A 110 -13.49 -6.04 -11.03
CA LYS A 110 -14.77 -6.75 -11.09
C LYS A 110 -15.77 -6.10 -12.05
N ASN A 111 -15.79 -4.77 -12.10
CA ASN A 111 -16.71 -4.00 -12.94
C ASN A 111 -16.12 -3.65 -14.32
N LYS A 112 -14.95 -4.20 -14.66
CA LYS A 112 -14.24 -3.88 -15.90
C LYS A 112 -15.05 -4.30 -17.12
N HIS A 113 -15.50 -3.32 -17.90
CA HIS A 113 -15.98 -3.57 -19.27
C HIS A 113 -14.79 -3.93 -20.17
N LYS A 114 -15.04 -4.70 -21.23
CA LYS A 114 -13.99 -5.38 -22.05
C LYS A 114 -12.82 -4.49 -22.53
N ASN A 115 -12.96 -3.16 -22.55
CA ASN A 115 -11.92 -2.22 -23.02
C ASN A 115 -11.56 -1.09 -22.01
N ALA A 116 -12.02 -1.15 -20.76
CA ALA A 116 -11.71 -0.10 -19.79
C ALA A 116 -10.24 -0.19 -19.33
N VAL A 117 -9.48 0.90 -19.45
CA VAL A 117 -8.13 1.00 -18.89
C VAL A 117 -8.25 1.31 -17.39
N ILE A 118 -7.61 0.51 -16.54
CA ILE A 118 -7.54 0.80 -15.10
C ILE A 118 -6.29 1.65 -14.88
N GLU A 119 -6.48 2.90 -14.45
CA GLU A 119 -5.37 3.78 -14.14
C GLU A 119 -4.49 3.19 -13.02
N ASN A 120 -3.17 3.28 -13.21
CA ASN A 120 -2.16 2.77 -12.28
C ASN A 120 -2.37 1.30 -11.89
N GLN A 121 -2.91 0.49 -12.82
CA GLN A 121 -3.21 -0.92 -12.57
C GLN A 121 -2.03 -1.67 -11.95
N TRP A 122 -0.84 -1.58 -12.54
CA TRP A 122 0.34 -2.30 -12.07
C TRP A 122 0.77 -1.90 -10.64
N VAL A 123 0.60 -0.63 -10.25
CA VAL A 123 0.90 -0.16 -8.88
C VAL A 123 -0.08 -0.78 -7.90
N LYS A 124 -1.37 -0.80 -8.25
CA LYS A 124 -2.43 -1.38 -7.42
C LYS A 124 -2.27 -2.91 -7.29
N GLU A 125 -1.82 -3.58 -8.34
CA GLU A 125 -1.48 -5.00 -8.34
C GLU A 125 -0.30 -5.29 -7.41
N TYR A 126 0.82 -4.58 -7.54
CA TYR A 126 1.97 -4.73 -6.63
C TYR A 126 1.66 -4.34 -5.19
N LEU A 127 0.82 -3.34 -4.96
CA LEU A 127 0.37 -3.00 -3.60
C LEU A 127 -0.49 -4.12 -3.01
N THR A 128 -1.30 -4.79 -3.83
CA THR A 128 -2.09 -5.96 -3.42
C THR A 128 -1.17 -7.14 -3.10
N GLU A 129 -0.19 -7.42 -3.94
CA GLU A 129 0.83 -8.45 -3.71
C GLU A 129 1.60 -8.19 -2.41
N TYR A 130 2.06 -6.95 -2.22
CA TYR A 130 2.76 -6.55 -1.01
C TYR A 130 1.88 -6.74 0.23
N ALA A 131 0.60 -6.37 0.18
CA ALA A 131 -0.31 -6.56 1.30
C ALA A 131 -0.51 -8.04 1.67
N VAL A 132 -0.50 -8.96 0.69
CA VAL A 132 -0.65 -10.41 0.91
C VAL A 132 0.63 -11.05 1.45
N SER A 133 1.81 -10.42 1.23
CA SER A 133 3.09 -10.91 1.76
C SER A 133 3.23 -10.78 3.28
N PHE A 134 2.37 -9.99 3.92
CA PHE A 134 2.29 -9.98 5.38
C PHE A 134 1.48 -11.21 5.81
N PRO A 135 2.01 -12.05 6.71
CA PRO A 135 1.32 -13.25 7.12
C PRO A 135 -0.11 -12.89 7.53
N SER A 136 -1.07 -13.48 6.84
CA SER A 136 -2.43 -13.59 7.35
C SER A 136 -2.29 -14.09 8.79
N LEU A 137 -2.92 -13.39 9.74
CA LEU A 137 -3.13 -13.93 11.09
C LEU A 137 -3.95 -15.22 10.92
N HIS A 138 -3.28 -16.32 10.60
CA HIS A 138 -3.83 -17.65 10.52
C HIS A 138 -4.16 -18.03 11.95
N SER A 139 -5.41 -17.81 12.35
CA SER A 139 -5.99 -18.69 13.35
C SER A 139 -6.28 -20.03 12.65
N PRO A 140 -5.79 -21.16 13.19
CA PRO A 140 -6.20 -22.48 12.75
C PRO A 140 -7.71 -22.70 12.90
#